data_AF-A0A436BKU0-F1
#
_entry.id   AF-A0A436BKU0-F1
#
_cell.length_a   1.000
_cell.length_b   1.000
_cell.length_c   1.000
_cell.angle_alpha   90.00
_cell.angle_beta   90.00
_cell.angle_gamma   90.00
#
_symmetry.space_group_name_H-M   'P 1'
#
loop_
_entity.id
_entity.type
_entity.pdbx_description
1 polymer ?
#
loop_
_entity_poly.entity_id
_entity_poly.type
_entity_poly.pdbx_seq_one_letter_code
_entity_poly.pdbx_strand_id
1 'polypeptide(L)'
;MTFDDTAIDWLAGILAEAALAEIMPRFRRLGDGDVRQKTSAADLVTEADVNAERLITARLRERYPSAMVVGEEACSDNPALLNGLGDADLAFVIDPVDGTFNFASGVPLFGVMLAVVVKGETVAGIIHDPVGKDWLIGARGAG
;
A
#
# COMPACT_ATOMS: atom_id res chain seq x y z
N MET A 1 20.02 -3.99 9.46
CA MET A 1 19.65 -4.54 8.14
C MET A 1 19.70 -3.38 7.18
N THR A 2 20.64 -3.36 6.24
CA THR A 2 20.64 -2.38 5.15
C THR A 2 19.61 -2.86 4.14
N PHE A 3 18.59 -2.05 3.88
CA PHE A 3 17.62 -2.32 2.82
C PHE A 3 18.32 -1.92 1.51
N ASP A 4 18.67 -2.90 0.67
CA ASP A 4 19.45 -2.67 -0.55
C ASP A 4 18.55 -2.44 -1.78
N ASP A 5 19.16 -2.00 -2.88
CA ASP A 5 18.45 -1.67 -4.13
C ASP A 5 17.62 -2.85 -4.66
N THR A 6 18.10 -4.09 -4.47
CA THR A 6 17.36 -5.28 -4.93
C THR A 6 16.08 -5.54 -4.14
N ALA A 7 16.06 -5.17 -2.86
CA ALA A 7 14.85 -5.22 -2.05
C ALA A 7 13.86 -4.14 -2.48
N ILE A 8 14.33 -2.94 -2.79
CA ILE A 8 13.51 -1.82 -3.28
C ILE A 8 12.87 -2.16 -4.63
N ASP A 9 13.64 -2.65 -5.59
CA ASP A 9 13.14 -3.05 -6.91
C ASP A 9 12.06 -4.13 -6.80
N TRP A 10 12.27 -5.11 -5.91
CA TRP A 10 11.27 -6.14 -5.67
C TRP A 10 9.98 -5.58 -5.04
N LEU A 11 10.10 -4.64 -4.09
CA LEU A 11 8.94 -3.98 -3.50
C LEU A 11 8.17 -3.17 -4.55
N ALA A 12 8.85 -2.38 -5.38
CA ALA A 12 8.22 -1.67 -6.49
C ALA A 12 7.50 -2.64 -7.45
N GLY A 13 8.12 -3.79 -7.72
CA GLY A 13 7.54 -4.86 -8.52
C GLY A 13 6.22 -5.41 -7.96
N ILE A 14 6.13 -5.68 -6.65
CA ILE A 14 4.88 -6.19 -6.06
C ILE A 14 3.78 -5.12 -6.00
N LEU A 15 4.14 -3.84 -5.86
CA LEU A 15 3.19 -2.72 -5.92
C LEU A 15 2.60 -2.60 -7.33
N ALA A 16 3.44 -2.70 -8.36
CA ALA A 16 3.00 -2.72 -9.76
C ALA A 16 2.14 -3.96 -10.07
N GLU A 17 2.48 -5.12 -9.52
CA GLU A 17 1.67 -6.34 -9.64
C GLU A 17 0.28 -6.15 -9.04
N ALA A 18 0.20 -5.66 -7.79
CA ALA A 18 -1.06 -5.40 -7.11
C ALA A 18 -1.91 -4.38 -7.88
N ALA A 19 -1.30 -3.32 -8.39
CA ALA A 19 -1.96 -2.31 -9.18
C ALA A 19 -2.56 -2.88 -10.47
N LEU A 20 -1.80 -3.72 -11.19
CA LEU A 20 -2.24 -4.33 -12.43
C LEU A 20 -3.34 -5.36 -12.22
N ALA A 21 -3.22 -6.18 -11.17
CA ALA A 21 -4.15 -7.26 -10.87
C ALA A 21 -5.46 -6.76 -10.25
N GLU A 22 -5.39 -5.81 -9.32
CA GLU A 22 -6.52 -5.47 -8.47
C GLU A 22 -7.07 -4.05 -8.67
N ILE A 23 -6.24 -3.07 -9.00
CA ILE A 23 -6.65 -1.66 -9.06
C ILE A 23 -7.11 -1.26 -10.46
N MET A 24 -6.24 -1.43 -11.46
CA MET A 24 -6.50 -0.97 -12.83
C MET A 24 -7.68 -1.66 -13.52
N PRO A 25 -8.00 -2.94 -13.27
CA PRO A 25 -9.19 -3.56 -13.85
C PRO A 25 -10.51 -2.96 -13.34
N ARG A 26 -10.48 -2.33 -12.15
CA ARG A 26 -11.63 -1.73 -11.46
C ARG A 26 -11.74 -0.23 -11.67
N PHE A 27 -10.64 0.46 -12.01
CA PHE A 27 -10.65 1.89 -12.29
C PHE A 27 -11.66 2.26 -13.39
N ARG A 28 -12.56 3.22 -13.11
CA ARG A 28 -13.68 3.65 -13.98
C ARG A 28 -14.67 2.55 -14.36
N ARG A 29 -14.68 1.44 -13.61
CA ARG A 29 -15.59 0.30 -13.81
C ARG A 29 -16.28 -0.14 -12.53
N LEU A 30 -16.22 0.67 -11.47
CA LEU A 30 -16.91 0.42 -10.22
C LEU A 30 -18.43 0.50 -10.46
N GLY A 31 -19.16 -0.52 -9.99
CA GLY A 31 -20.61 -0.58 -9.98
C GLY A 31 -21.21 -0.27 -8.60
N ASP A 32 -22.53 -0.34 -8.51
CA ASP A 32 -23.26 -0.22 -7.25
C ASP A 32 -22.83 -1.32 -6.27
N GLY A 33 -22.24 -0.94 -5.13
CA GLY A 33 -21.78 -1.85 -4.08
C GLY A 33 -20.25 -2.11 -4.04
N ASP A 34 -19.51 -1.65 -5.06
CA ASP A 34 -18.04 -1.75 -5.09
C ASP A 34 -17.35 -0.68 -4.25
N VAL A 35 -18.10 0.33 -3.81
CA VAL A 35 -17.66 1.41 -2.94
C VAL A 35 -18.40 1.32 -1.62
N ARG A 36 -17.67 1.25 -0.52
CA ARG A 36 -18.20 1.32 0.85
C ARG A 36 -17.69 2.59 1.51
N GLN A 37 -18.55 3.19 2.32
CA GLN A 37 -18.17 4.32 3.15
C GLN A 37 -17.66 3.78 4.50
N LYS A 38 -16.46 4.20 4.91
CA LYS A 38 -15.87 3.88 6.22
C LYS A 38 -16.44 4.82 7.28
N THR A 39 -15.81 5.98 7.50
CA THR A 39 -16.20 6.92 8.58
C THR A 39 -16.88 8.19 8.09
N SER A 40 -16.64 8.61 6.85
CA SER A 40 -17.16 9.85 6.27
C SER A 40 -17.38 9.74 4.77
N ALA A 41 -18.12 10.68 4.16
CA ALA A 41 -18.41 10.64 2.72
C ALA A 41 -17.15 10.77 1.84
N ALA A 42 -16.02 11.22 2.41
CA ALA A 42 -14.72 11.29 1.76
C ALA A 42 -13.84 10.07 2.05
N ASP A 43 -14.21 9.26 3.04
CA ASP A 43 -13.49 8.07 3.49
C ASP A 43 -14.16 6.83 2.90
N LEU A 44 -13.72 6.51 1.69
CA LEU A 44 -14.25 5.43 0.87
C LEU A 44 -13.24 4.29 0.86
N VAL A 45 -13.74 3.06 0.80
CA VAL A 45 -12.96 1.88 0.52
C VAL A 45 -13.61 1.13 -0.63
N THR A 46 -12.80 0.61 -1.54
CA THR A 46 -13.29 -0.22 -2.64
C THR A 46 -12.77 -1.64 -2.53
N GLU A 47 -13.36 -2.54 -3.30
CA GLU A 47 -12.81 -3.89 -3.47
C GLU A 47 -11.40 -3.87 -4.09
N ALA A 48 -10.96 -2.77 -4.72
CA ALA A 48 -9.58 -2.62 -5.18
C ALA A 48 -8.61 -2.53 -4.00
N ASP A 49 -8.92 -1.70 -3.00
CA ASP A 49 -8.10 -1.48 -1.80
C ASP A 49 -7.87 -2.80 -1.05
N VAL A 50 -8.97 -3.47 -0.70
CA VAL A 50 -8.94 -4.72 0.09
C VAL A 50 -8.15 -5.83 -0.61
N ASN A 51 -8.34 -5.98 -1.93
CA ASN A 51 -7.67 -7.05 -2.67
C ASN A 51 -6.20 -6.73 -2.94
N ALA A 52 -5.85 -5.46 -3.22
CA ALA A 52 -4.47 -5.03 -3.37
C ALA A 52 -3.69 -5.17 -2.06
N GLU A 53 -4.24 -4.73 -0.93
CA GLU A 53 -3.60 -4.90 0.40
C GLU A 53 -3.36 -6.38 0.71
N ARG A 54 -4.35 -7.24 0.43
CA ARG A 54 -4.22 -8.69 0.64
C ARG A 54 -3.09 -9.28 -0.20
N LEU A 55 -2.98 -8.91 -1.47
CA LEU A 55 -1.94 -9.39 -2.36
C LEU A 55 -0.55 -8.95 -1.88
N ILE A 56 -0.37 -7.66 -1.61
CA ILE A 56 0.90 -7.10 -1.13
C ILE A 56 1.29 -7.76 0.21
N THR A 57 0.35 -7.87 1.15
CA THR A 57 0.58 -8.51 2.46
C THR A 57 1.00 -9.97 2.31
N ALA A 58 0.37 -10.73 1.42
CA ALA A 58 0.74 -12.13 1.18
C ALA A 58 2.20 -12.24 0.70
N ARG A 59 2.57 -11.44 -0.30
CA ARG A 59 3.95 -11.39 -0.84
C ARG A 59 4.97 -10.99 0.21
N LEU A 60 4.67 -9.98 1.02
CA LEU A 60 5.55 -9.53 2.10
C LEU A 60 5.75 -10.63 3.15
N ARG A 61 4.68 -11.34 3.54
CA ARG A 61 4.79 -12.44 4.51
C ARG A 61 5.56 -13.65 3.99
N GLU A 62 5.51 -13.91 2.69
CA GLU A 62 6.32 -14.97 2.06
C GLU A 62 7.82 -14.66 2.13
N ARG A 63 8.22 -13.41 1.85
CA ARG A 63 9.63 -12.99 1.84
C ARG A 63 10.17 -12.59 3.21
N TYR A 64 9.34 -11.99 4.05
CA TYR A 64 9.67 -11.43 5.35
C TYR A 64 8.70 -11.94 6.43
N PRO A 65 8.74 -13.24 6.78
CA PRO A 65 7.75 -13.87 7.67
C PRO A 65 7.73 -13.30 9.09
N SER A 66 8.85 -12.70 9.54
CA SER A 66 8.95 -12.06 10.86
C SER A 66 8.65 -10.55 10.84
N ALA A 67 8.44 -9.96 9.66
CA ALA A 67 8.14 -8.54 9.56
C ALA A 67 6.69 -8.26 9.97
N MET A 68 6.49 -7.12 10.62
CA MET A 68 5.17 -6.58 10.83
C MET A 68 4.63 -6.01 9.52
N VAL A 69 3.36 -6.22 9.22
CA VAL A 69 2.70 -5.63 8.06
C VAL A 69 1.45 -4.91 8.54
N VAL A 70 1.37 -3.63 8.20
CA VAL A 70 0.35 -2.68 8.63
C VAL A 70 -0.28 -2.11 7.37
N GLY A 71 -1.51 -2.54 7.05
CA GLY A 71 -2.27 -2.00 5.94
C GLY A 71 -3.34 -1.03 6.43
N GLU A 72 -3.64 0.01 5.65
CA GLU A 72 -4.68 0.99 5.97
C GLU A 72 -6.02 0.31 6.27
N GLU A 73 -6.42 -0.65 5.45
CA GLU A 73 -7.74 -1.30 5.56
C GLU A 73 -7.83 -2.16 6.81
N ALA A 74 -6.83 -3.00 7.04
CA ALA A 74 -6.76 -3.80 8.27
C ALA A 74 -6.70 -2.93 9.53
N CYS A 75 -5.99 -1.79 9.49
CA CYS A 75 -5.89 -0.88 10.63
C CYS A 75 -7.17 -0.08 10.88
N SER A 76 -7.93 0.23 9.84
CA SER A 76 -9.25 0.87 9.99
C SER A 76 -10.21 -0.04 10.77
N ASP A 77 -10.19 -1.35 10.48
CA ASP A 77 -10.98 -2.36 11.20
C ASP A 77 -10.44 -2.67 12.61
N ASN A 78 -9.12 -2.67 12.78
CA ASN A 78 -8.47 -2.96 14.06
C ASN A 78 -7.28 -2.03 14.32
N PRO A 79 -7.49 -0.87 14.96
CA PRO A 79 -6.43 0.08 15.25
C PRO A 79 -5.31 -0.47 16.14
N ALA A 80 -5.57 -1.55 16.88
CA ALA A 80 -4.54 -2.21 17.70
C ALA A 80 -3.43 -2.85 16.86
N LEU A 81 -3.63 -3.02 15.55
CA LEU A 81 -2.58 -3.46 14.62
C LEU A 81 -1.44 -2.45 14.47
N LEU A 82 -1.62 -1.20 14.90
CA LEU A 82 -0.54 -0.22 14.98
C LEU A 82 0.37 -0.43 16.20
N ASN A 83 -0.09 -1.18 17.21
CA ASN A 83 0.68 -1.41 18.43
C ASN A 83 1.94 -2.23 18.10
N GLY A 84 3.10 -1.71 18.51
CA GLY A 84 4.39 -2.34 18.25
C GLY A 84 5.08 -1.90 16.96
N LEU A 85 4.45 -1.06 16.12
CA LEU A 85 5.10 -0.52 14.91
C LEU A 85 6.39 0.25 15.24
N GLY A 86 6.39 0.99 16.35
CA GLY A 86 7.56 1.73 16.85
C GLY A 86 8.72 0.84 17.33
N ASP A 87 8.43 -0.40 17.75
CA ASP A 87 9.39 -1.33 18.31
C ASP A 87 9.77 -2.47 17.34
N ALA A 88 9.07 -2.57 16.20
CA ALA A 88 9.27 -3.63 15.22
C ALA A 88 10.67 -3.55 14.59
N ASP A 89 11.39 -4.69 14.57
CA ASP A 89 12.69 -4.78 13.90
C ASP A 89 12.59 -4.47 12.39
N LEU A 90 11.48 -4.86 11.77
CA LEU A 90 11.11 -4.52 10.41
C LEU A 90 9.58 -4.48 10.31
N ALA A 91 9.07 -3.42 9.71
CA ALA A 91 7.66 -3.26 9.41
C ALA A 91 7.45 -2.66 8.02
N PHE A 92 6.32 -3.02 7.41
CA PHE A 92 5.83 -2.45 6.17
C PHE A 92 4.49 -1.77 6.43
N VAL A 93 4.37 -0.51 6.03
CA VAL A 93 3.11 0.24 6.07
C VAL A 93 2.60 0.39 4.66
N ILE A 94 1.34 0.03 4.39
CA ILE A 94 0.77 -0.04 3.05
C ILE A 94 -0.48 0.83 2.99
N ASP A 95 -0.57 1.63 1.94
CA ASP A 95 -1.82 2.26 1.50
C ASP A 95 -2.06 1.76 0.06
N PRO A 96 -3.04 0.86 -0.15
CA PRO A 96 -3.26 0.22 -1.44
C PRO A 96 -3.80 1.18 -2.51
N VAL A 97 -4.57 2.21 -2.14
CA VAL A 97 -5.09 3.24 -3.07
C VAL A 97 -5.16 4.59 -2.36
N ASP A 98 -4.02 5.28 -2.25
CA ASP A 98 -4.01 6.66 -1.75
C ASP A 98 -4.76 7.55 -2.76
N GLY A 99 -5.78 8.26 -2.28
CA GLY A 99 -6.71 8.99 -3.13
C GLY A 99 -7.90 8.16 -3.59
N THR A 100 -8.43 7.26 -2.74
CA THR A 100 -9.62 6.42 -3.02
C THR A 100 -10.81 7.22 -3.54
N PHE A 101 -11.02 8.45 -3.09
CA PHE A 101 -12.06 9.34 -3.62
C PHE A 101 -11.85 9.67 -5.11
N ASN A 102 -10.61 9.98 -5.51
CA ASN A 102 -10.27 10.24 -6.91
C ASN A 102 -10.46 8.97 -7.74
N PHE A 103 -9.99 7.83 -7.23
CA PHE A 103 -10.18 6.53 -7.86
C PHE A 103 -11.67 6.22 -8.10
N ALA A 104 -12.49 6.36 -7.06
CA ALA A 104 -13.94 6.14 -7.11
C ALA A 104 -14.64 7.11 -8.08
N SER A 105 -14.14 8.34 -8.16
CA SER A 105 -14.65 9.38 -9.08
C SER A 105 -14.10 9.27 -10.51
N GLY A 106 -13.24 8.29 -10.80
CA GLY A 106 -12.62 8.09 -12.12
C GLY A 106 -11.54 9.11 -12.49
N VAL A 107 -11.06 9.88 -11.50
CA VAL A 107 -9.95 10.84 -11.62
C VAL A 107 -8.63 10.09 -11.50
N PRO A 108 -7.70 10.20 -12.46
CA PRO A 108 -6.44 9.46 -12.48
C PRO A 108 -5.38 10.12 -11.57
N LEU A 109 -5.75 10.39 -10.31
CA LEU A 109 -4.88 10.99 -9.30
C LEU A 109 -4.96 10.15 -8.01
N PHE A 110 -4.38 8.95 -8.08
CA PHE A 110 -4.27 8.00 -6.98
C PHE A 110 -2.99 7.18 -7.16
N GLY A 111 -2.51 6.54 -6.09
CA GLY A 111 -1.29 5.74 -6.11
C GLY A 111 -1.33 4.55 -5.17
N VAL A 112 -0.36 3.65 -5.31
CA VAL A 112 -0.11 2.57 -4.34
C VAL A 112 1.14 2.95 -3.55
N MET A 113 1.02 3.03 -2.23
CA MET A 113 2.12 3.45 -1.37
C MET A 113 2.58 2.34 -0.44
N LEU A 114 3.89 2.28 -0.23
CA LEU A 114 4.52 1.41 0.76
C LEU A 114 5.66 2.14 1.45
N ALA A 115 5.68 2.10 2.78
CA ALA A 115 6.80 2.56 3.59
C ALA A 115 7.47 1.38 4.31
N VAL A 116 8.80 1.44 4.41
CA VAL A 116 9.61 0.48 5.15
C VAL A 116 10.08 1.16 6.43
N VAL A 117 9.75 0.54 7.56
CA VAL A 117 10.08 1.02 8.91
C VAL A 117 11.00 0.00 9.58
N VAL A 118 12.10 0.47 10.16
CA VAL A 118 13.07 -0.37 10.88
C VAL A 118 13.28 0.26 12.25
N LYS A 119 12.91 -0.47 13.31
CA LYS A 119 13.03 -0.02 14.70
C LYS A 119 12.38 1.36 14.93
N GLY A 120 11.16 1.49 14.43
CA GLY A 120 10.35 2.71 14.55
C GLY A 120 10.75 3.85 13.61
N GLU A 121 11.79 3.70 12.80
CA GLU A 121 12.21 4.73 11.86
C GLU A 121 11.92 4.35 10.41
N THR A 122 11.29 5.25 9.66
CA THR A 122 11.11 5.09 8.21
C THR A 122 12.47 5.17 7.51
N VAL A 123 12.79 4.14 6.72
CA VAL A 123 14.06 4.01 5.99
C VAL A 123 13.89 4.02 4.48
N ALA A 124 12.70 3.67 3.97
CA ALA A 124 12.38 3.78 2.55
C ALA A 124 10.86 4.02 2.35
N GLY A 125 10.51 4.59 1.21
CA GLY A 125 9.14 4.79 0.76
C GLY A 125 9.04 4.66 -0.76
N ILE A 126 7.95 4.07 -1.22
CA ILE A 126 7.64 3.86 -2.64
C ILE A 126 6.23 4.37 -2.87
N ILE A 127 6.07 5.20 -3.91
CA ILE A 127 4.78 5.62 -4.43
C ILE A 127 4.74 5.15 -5.88
N HIS A 128 3.83 4.25 -6.20
CA HIS A 128 3.59 3.80 -7.57
C HIS A 128 2.37 4.53 -8.15
N ASP A 129 2.52 5.10 -9.35
CA ASP A 129 1.42 5.60 -10.18
C ASP A 129 0.98 4.50 -11.17
N PRO A 130 -0.19 3.87 -10.93
CA PRO A 130 -0.70 2.80 -11.80
C PRO A 130 -1.07 3.27 -13.21
N VAL A 131 -1.45 4.54 -13.36
CA VAL A 131 -1.91 5.12 -14.63
C VAL A 131 -0.71 5.49 -15.49
N GLY A 132 0.25 6.21 -14.91
CA GLY A 132 1.50 6.60 -15.55
C GLY A 132 2.50 5.45 -15.71
N LYS A 133 2.34 4.36 -14.95
CA LYS A 133 3.28 3.22 -14.85
C LYS A 133 4.67 3.68 -14.41
N ASP A 134 4.70 4.60 -13.46
CA ASP A 134 5.92 5.20 -12.94
C ASP A 134 5.95 5.03 -11.41
N TRP A 135 7.09 5.32 -10.81
CA TRP A 135 7.25 5.29 -9.36
C TRP A 135 8.20 6.37 -8.88
N LEU A 136 7.88 6.88 -7.69
CA LEU A 136 8.79 7.67 -6.89
C LEU A 136 9.29 6.79 -5.74
N ILE A 137 10.61 6.78 -5.55
CA ILE A 137 11.26 5.99 -4.52
C ILE A 137 12.15 6.93 -3.73
N GLY A 138 12.01 6.90 -2.41
CA GLY A 138 12.92 7.55 -1.49
C GLY A 138 13.53 6.52 -0.55
N ALA A 139 14.84 6.53 -0.39
CA ALA A 139 15.54 5.70 0.59
C ALA A 139 16.52 6.56 1.39
N ARG A 140 16.65 6.25 2.68
CA ARG A 140 17.52 7.00 3.58
C ARG A 140 18.96 6.96 3.06
N GLY A 141 19.51 8.14 2.77
CA GLY A 141 20.89 8.31 2.30
C GLY A 141 21.08 8.08 0.80
N ALA A 142 20.02 7.81 0.03
CA ALA A 142 20.09 7.56 -1.41
C ALA A 142 19.92 8.82 -2.27
N GLY A 143 19.28 9.88 -1.74
CA GLY A 143 19.03 11.13 -2.47
C GLY A 143 17.79 11.05 -3.32
#